data_AF-V5I9K9-F1
#
_entry.id   AF-V5I9K9-F1
#
_cell.length_a   1.000
_cell.length_b   1.000
_cell.length_c   1.000
_cell.angle_alpha   90.00
_cell.angle_beta   90.00
_cell.angle_gamma   90.00
#
_symmetry.space_group_name_H-M   'P 1'
#
loop_
_entity.id
_entity.type
_entity.pdbx_description
1 polymer ?
#
loop_
_entity_poly.entity_id
_entity_poly.type
_entity_poly.pdbx_seq_one_letter_code
_entity_poly.pdbx_strand_id
1 'polypeptide(L)'
;ALTNIKELRLKSTGGLTLTSNIDSLKDMKFIKHLSLTSIRDLNTMNLSVIAGLTNLESLDLGECTDFPRNFGSDILVKLEKLEKLRLEKGQGNCHTFEILDAVKDMNHLEQLELVNFDIKAGFDKALGACQNIKKLLIIPTYISQSATTNHMVLGGVLRLQKTLSHFVWGVTLELLRVTELFVDQCEEPDKKDKKEKKPVGNGDSIPVLKPVPLLNDRENEIAPAHDPPQVEILPLPNLQKLLLQSLPTTRVKILKIPFHATWRQSITDSVN
;
A
#
# COMPACT_ATOMS: atom_id res chain seq x y z
N ALA A 1 -33.11 4.44 -16.31
CA ALA A 1 -31.97 3.54 -16.03
C ALA A 1 -30.71 4.12 -16.69
N LEU A 2 -29.59 4.15 -15.97
CA LEU A 2 -28.33 4.73 -16.46
C LEU A 2 -27.46 3.63 -17.12
N THR A 3 -27.93 3.07 -18.23
CA THR A 3 -27.34 1.84 -18.80
C THR A 3 -26.04 2.07 -19.55
N ASN A 4 -25.82 3.23 -20.17
CA ASN A 4 -24.64 3.51 -21.01
C ASN A 4 -23.49 4.23 -20.27
N ILE A 5 -23.51 4.24 -18.93
CA ILE A 5 -22.45 4.87 -18.14
C ILE A 5 -21.15 4.06 -18.30
N LYS A 6 -20.07 4.76 -18.64
CA LYS A 6 -18.70 4.20 -18.69
C LYS A 6 -17.89 4.50 -17.43
N GLU A 7 -18.24 5.55 -16.70
CA GLU A 7 -17.52 5.97 -15.51
C GLU A 7 -18.48 6.46 -14.43
N LEU A 8 -18.36 5.89 -13.24
CA LEU A 8 -19.06 6.32 -12.05
C LEU A 8 -18.03 6.58 -10.95
N ARG A 9 -17.94 7.84 -10.50
CA ARG A 9 -17.15 8.20 -9.33
C ARG A 9 -18.02 8.93 -8.32
N LEU A 10 -18.12 8.38 -7.13
CA LEU A 10 -18.83 9.00 -6.03
C LEU A 10 -17.81 9.63 -5.09
N LYS A 11 -17.76 10.96 -5.06
CA LYS A 11 -16.80 11.73 -4.27
C LYS A 11 -17.51 12.65 -3.28
N SER A 12 -17.02 12.69 -2.04
CA SER A 12 -17.49 13.63 -1.02
C SER A 12 -16.34 14.00 -0.08
N THR A 13 -16.30 15.25 0.38
CA THR A 13 -15.32 15.72 1.37
C THR A 13 -15.60 15.16 2.77
N GLY A 14 -16.86 14.84 3.07
CA GLY A 14 -17.27 14.25 4.34
C GLY A 14 -17.55 12.76 4.27
N GLY A 15 -17.42 12.12 3.10
CA GLY A 15 -17.97 10.80 2.83
C GLY A 15 -19.47 10.83 2.50
N LEU A 16 -19.98 9.71 2.01
CA LEU A 16 -21.36 9.49 1.58
C LEU A 16 -21.94 8.32 2.37
N THR A 17 -23.13 8.49 2.91
CA THR A 17 -23.91 7.38 3.48
C THR A 17 -24.98 7.02 2.46
N LEU A 18 -24.97 5.77 1.99
CA LEU A 18 -26.05 5.26 1.15
C LEU A 18 -27.18 4.76 2.03
N THR A 19 -28.42 5.04 1.63
CA THR A 19 -29.63 4.55 2.30
C THR A 19 -30.04 3.14 1.85
N SER A 20 -29.44 2.64 0.77
CA SER A 20 -29.68 1.30 0.24
C SER A 20 -28.36 0.68 -0.24
N ASN A 21 -28.41 -0.62 -0.48
CA ASN A 21 -27.29 -1.37 -1.03
C ASN A 21 -26.97 -0.93 -2.48
N ILE A 22 -25.81 -1.35 -2.99
CA ILE A 22 -25.27 -1.02 -4.32
C ILE A 22 -25.74 -1.99 -5.43
N ASP A 23 -26.80 -2.78 -5.20
CA ASP A 23 -27.29 -3.78 -6.15
C ASP A 23 -27.67 -3.19 -7.53
N SER A 24 -28.01 -1.91 -7.58
CA SER A 24 -28.33 -1.17 -8.82
C SER A 24 -27.14 -1.07 -9.78
N LEU A 25 -25.90 -1.25 -9.29
CA LEU A 25 -24.71 -1.29 -10.14
C LEU A 25 -24.76 -2.44 -11.16
N LYS A 26 -25.48 -3.53 -10.87
CA LYS A 26 -25.56 -4.70 -11.76
C LYS A 26 -26.04 -4.36 -13.18
N ASP A 27 -26.80 -3.29 -13.33
CA ASP A 27 -27.41 -2.87 -14.60
C ASP A 27 -26.43 -2.02 -15.44
N MET A 28 -25.31 -1.56 -14.87
CA MET A 28 -24.30 -0.73 -15.53
C MET A 28 -23.30 -1.58 -16.34
N LYS A 29 -23.78 -2.32 -17.34
CA LYS A 29 -22.98 -3.30 -18.10
C LYS A 29 -21.80 -2.72 -18.90
N PHE A 30 -21.82 -1.42 -19.18
CA PHE A 30 -20.78 -0.72 -19.96
C PHE A 30 -19.78 0.06 -19.09
N ILE A 31 -19.86 -0.07 -17.77
CA ILE A 31 -18.95 0.63 -16.87
C ILE A 31 -17.52 0.09 -17.02
N LYS A 32 -16.58 1.01 -17.16
CA LYS A 32 -15.14 0.77 -17.25
C LYS A 32 -14.40 1.29 -16.02
N HIS A 33 -14.90 2.37 -15.40
CA HIS A 33 -14.27 2.98 -14.24
C HIS A 33 -15.28 3.13 -13.11
N LEU A 34 -15.03 2.49 -11.97
CA LEU A 34 -15.87 2.56 -10.79
C LEU A 34 -15.04 3.01 -9.59
N SER A 35 -15.45 4.11 -8.95
CA SER A 35 -14.78 4.66 -7.77
C SER A 35 -15.79 4.92 -6.66
N LEU A 36 -15.67 4.15 -5.57
CA LEU A 36 -16.57 4.15 -4.42
C LEU A 36 -15.84 4.51 -3.11
N THR A 37 -14.67 5.15 -3.19
CA THR A 37 -13.81 5.44 -2.03
C THR A 37 -14.42 6.39 -1.01
N SER A 38 -15.40 7.21 -1.40
CA SER A 38 -16.09 8.12 -0.47
C SER A 38 -17.32 7.49 0.21
N ILE A 39 -17.69 6.25 -0.10
CA ILE A 39 -18.82 5.60 0.56
C ILE A 39 -18.40 5.14 1.95
N ARG A 40 -19.09 5.64 2.98
CA ARG A 40 -18.97 5.16 4.36
C ARG A 40 -19.61 3.78 4.46
N ASP A 41 -19.03 2.93 5.30
CA ASP A 41 -19.55 1.60 5.61
C ASP A 41 -19.68 0.69 4.37
N LEU A 42 -18.83 0.90 3.34
CA LEU A 42 -18.84 0.10 2.11
C LEU A 42 -18.62 -1.40 2.39
N ASN A 43 -17.86 -1.73 3.44
CA ASN A 43 -17.68 -3.09 3.96
C ASN A 43 -18.99 -3.78 4.37
N THR A 44 -20.04 -3.03 4.68
CA THR A 44 -21.35 -3.59 5.06
C THR A 44 -22.28 -3.85 3.86
N MET A 45 -21.87 -3.43 2.65
CA MET A 45 -22.68 -3.51 1.44
C MET A 45 -22.45 -4.82 0.67
N ASN A 46 -23.36 -5.13 -0.25
CA ASN A 46 -23.26 -6.30 -1.11
C ASN A 46 -22.25 -6.06 -2.25
N LEU A 47 -20.98 -6.35 -1.99
CA LEU A 47 -19.91 -6.22 -2.98
C LEU A 47 -19.99 -7.26 -4.10
N SER A 48 -20.78 -8.34 -3.96
CA SER A 48 -20.90 -9.39 -4.98
C SER A 48 -21.44 -8.85 -6.32
N VAL A 49 -22.12 -7.69 -6.29
CA VAL A 49 -22.61 -7.02 -7.49
C VAL A 49 -21.48 -6.64 -8.45
N ILE A 50 -20.29 -6.33 -7.91
CA ILE A 50 -19.12 -5.90 -8.68
C ILE A 50 -18.63 -7.01 -9.61
N ALA A 51 -18.77 -8.28 -9.20
CA ALA A 51 -18.39 -9.45 -10.00
C ALA A 51 -19.07 -9.51 -11.38
N GLY A 52 -20.25 -8.88 -11.52
CA GLY A 52 -20.98 -8.82 -12.78
C GLY A 52 -20.56 -7.69 -13.73
N LEU A 53 -19.58 -6.86 -13.32
CA LEU A 53 -19.10 -5.68 -14.07
C LEU A 53 -17.83 -6.03 -14.86
N THR A 54 -17.90 -7.06 -15.71
CA THR A 54 -16.76 -7.66 -16.42
C THR A 54 -16.06 -6.74 -17.43
N ASN A 55 -16.61 -5.55 -17.69
CA ASN A 55 -15.99 -4.52 -18.52
C ASN A 55 -15.14 -3.51 -17.72
N LEU A 56 -15.02 -3.67 -16.39
CA LEU A 56 -14.20 -2.80 -15.57
C LEU A 56 -12.72 -2.87 -15.94
N GLU A 57 -12.14 -1.70 -16.17
CA GLU A 57 -10.72 -1.45 -16.41
C GLU A 57 -10.07 -0.79 -15.17
N SER A 58 -10.84 -0.05 -14.36
CA SER A 58 -10.38 0.58 -13.11
C SER A 58 -11.41 0.44 -12.00
N LEU A 59 -10.94 0.01 -10.82
CA LEU A 59 -11.77 -0.15 -9.63
C LEU A 59 -11.10 0.50 -8.40
N ASP A 60 -11.78 1.46 -7.79
CA ASP A 60 -11.34 2.08 -6.53
C ASP A 60 -12.38 1.83 -5.42
N LEU A 61 -11.98 1.19 -4.34
CA LEU A 61 -12.83 0.89 -3.19
C LEU A 61 -12.24 1.43 -1.88
N GLY A 62 -13.10 1.98 -1.03
CA GLY A 62 -12.75 2.42 0.33
C GLY A 62 -13.26 1.46 1.40
N GLU A 63 -12.90 1.71 2.65
CA GLU A 63 -13.36 0.95 3.83
C GLU A 63 -13.13 -0.57 3.71
N CYS A 64 -11.92 -1.00 3.34
CA CYS A 64 -11.63 -2.42 3.05
C CYS A 64 -11.46 -3.33 4.29
N THR A 65 -11.67 -2.83 5.50
CA THR A 65 -11.41 -3.52 6.79
C THR A 65 -12.13 -4.87 6.93
N ASP A 66 -13.39 -4.96 6.51
CA ASP A 66 -14.23 -6.16 6.70
C ASP A 66 -14.88 -6.63 5.38
N PHE A 67 -14.13 -6.55 4.28
CA PHE A 67 -14.59 -7.14 3.03
C PHE A 67 -14.76 -8.66 3.16
N PRO A 68 -15.61 -9.29 2.34
CA PRO A 68 -15.79 -10.74 2.35
C PRO A 68 -14.46 -11.48 2.20
N ARG A 69 -14.30 -12.62 2.88
CA ARG A 69 -13.07 -13.44 2.83
C ARG A 69 -12.72 -13.96 1.44
N ASN A 70 -13.71 -14.07 0.58
CA ASN A 70 -13.64 -14.51 -0.81
C ASN A 70 -13.69 -13.33 -1.80
N PHE A 71 -13.35 -12.11 -1.35
CA PHE A 71 -13.39 -10.94 -2.22
C PHE A 71 -12.45 -11.08 -3.43
N GLY A 72 -11.23 -11.57 -3.22
CA GLY A 72 -10.31 -11.91 -4.30
C GLY A 72 -10.88 -13.02 -5.21
N SER A 73 -11.15 -14.18 -4.63
CA SER A 73 -11.48 -15.42 -5.34
C SER A 73 -12.83 -15.42 -6.04
N ASP A 74 -13.81 -14.65 -5.55
CA ASP A 74 -15.18 -14.68 -6.06
C ASP A 74 -15.57 -13.40 -6.80
N ILE A 75 -14.86 -12.29 -6.58
CA ILE A 75 -15.17 -10.98 -7.18
C ILE A 75 -14.04 -10.51 -8.08
N LEU A 76 -12.82 -10.32 -7.57
CA LEU A 76 -11.74 -9.72 -8.35
C LEU A 76 -11.35 -10.53 -9.58
N VAL A 77 -11.21 -11.85 -9.45
CA VAL A 77 -10.80 -12.72 -10.57
C VAL A 77 -11.77 -12.71 -11.75
N LYS A 78 -13.04 -12.29 -11.55
CA LYS A 78 -14.03 -12.17 -12.63
C LYS A 78 -13.87 -10.88 -13.44
N LEU A 79 -13.07 -9.93 -12.96
CA LEU A 79 -12.80 -8.66 -13.63
C LEU A 79 -11.60 -8.84 -14.58
N GLU A 80 -11.76 -9.66 -15.61
CA GLU A 80 -10.68 -10.07 -16.52
C GLU A 80 -10.02 -8.91 -17.28
N LYS A 81 -10.70 -7.76 -17.38
CA LYS A 81 -10.20 -6.55 -18.04
C LYS A 81 -9.61 -5.52 -17.07
N LEU A 82 -9.56 -5.83 -15.78
CA LEU A 82 -9.13 -4.87 -14.77
C LEU A 82 -7.63 -4.58 -14.92
N GLU A 83 -7.30 -3.31 -15.14
CA GLU A 83 -5.93 -2.82 -15.30
C GLU A 83 -5.43 -2.09 -14.05
N LYS A 84 -6.36 -1.51 -13.29
CA LYS A 84 -6.08 -0.69 -12.10
C LYS A 84 -6.97 -1.07 -10.94
N LEU A 85 -6.36 -1.40 -9.80
CA LEU A 85 -7.03 -1.68 -8.55
C LEU A 85 -6.50 -0.75 -7.46
N ARG A 86 -7.41 0.02 -6.86
CA ARG A 86 -7.13 0.83 -5.68
C ARG A 86 -8.00 0.38 -4.53
N LEU A 87 -7.37 0.11 -3.40
CA LEU A 87 -8.04 -0.23 -2.16
C LEU A 87 -7.58 0.74 -1.07
N GLU A 88 -8.53 1.24 -0.28
CA GLU A 88 -8.26 2.13 0.84
C GLU A 88 -8.76 1.54 2.17
N LYS A 89 -8.04 1.86 3.26
CA LYS A 89 -8.39 1.48 4.64
C LYS A 89 -8.50 -0.03 4.84
N GLY A 90 -7.52 -0.79 4.36
CA GLY A 90 -7.41 -2.23 4.59
C GLY A 90 -6.75 -2.55 5.92
N GLN A 91 -7.44 -2.29 7.03
CA GLN A 91 -6.92 -2.47 8.38
C GLN A 91 -7.60 -3.67 9.08
N GLY A 92 -7.13 -4.05 10.26
CA GLY A 92 -7.83 -5.02 11.12
C GLY A 92 -8.01 -6.38 10.46
N ASN A 93 -9.25 -6.76 10.18
CA ASN A 93 -9.60 -8.07 9.61
C ASN A 93 -9.45 -8.16 8.08
N CYS A 94 -8.94 -7.11 7.42
CA CYS A 94 -8.80 -7.10 5.98
C CYS A 94 -8.04 -8.34 5.49
N HIS A 95 -8.63 -9.04 4.53
CA HIS A 95 -8.12 -10.30 3.97
C HIS A 95 -7.06 -10.04 2.88
N THR A 96 -6.09 -9.16 3.18
CA THR A 96 -5.06 -8.70 2.23
C THR A 96 -4.33 -9.84 1.52
N PHE A 97 -4.05 -10.95 2.20
CA PHE A 97 -3.39 -12.10 1.59
C PHE A 97 -4.25 -12.80 0.55
N GLU A 98 -5.56 -12.91 0.79
CA GLU A 98 -6.49 -13.50 -0.17
C GLU A 98 -6.66 -12.59 -1.39
N ILE A 99 -6.69 -11.27 -1.17
CA ILE A 99 -6.70 -10.28 -2.24
C ILE A 99 -5.43 -10.39 -3.10
N LEU A 100 -4.24 -10.42 -2.47
CA LEU A 100 -2.98 -10.55 -3.20
C LEU A 100 -2.84 -11.90 -3.91
N ASP A 101 -3.41 -12.97 -3.33
CA ASP A 101 -3.45 -14.29 -3.97
C ASP A 101 -4.27 -14.26 -5.26
N ALA A 102 -5.38 -13.52 -5.30
CA ALA A 102 -6.13 -13.31 -6.54
C ALA A 102 -5.38 -12.39 -7.52
N VAL A 103 -4.81 -11.29 -7.03
CA VAL A 103 -4.09 -10.30 -7.86
C VAL A 103 -2.95 -10.93 -8.65
N LYS A 104 -2.24 -11.93 -8.08
CA LYS A 104 -1.11 -12.59 -8.74
C LYS A 104 -1.49 -13.24 -10.08
N ASP A 105 -2.75 -13.67 -10.24
CA ASP A 105 -3.26 -14.39 -11.41
C ASP A 105 -4.00 -13.45 -12.39
N MET A 106 -4.15 -12.17 -12.04
CA MET A 106 -4.84 -11.16 -12.87
C MET A 106 -3.88 -10.54 -13.89
N ASN A 107 -3.66 -11.23 -15.01
CA ASN A 107 -2.63 -10.87 -16.01
C ASN A 107 -2.72 -9.45 -16.60
N HIS A 108 -3.90 -8.82 -16.63
CA HIS A 108 -4.06 -7.44 -17.12
C HIS A 108 -3.93 -6.38 -16.03
N LEU A 109 -3.95 -6.78 -14.75
CA LEU A 109 -3.86 -5.86 -13.62
C LEU A 109 -2.41 -5.40 -13.47
N GLU A 110 -2.12 -4.17 -13.89
CA GLU A 110 -0.75 -3.64 -13.91
C GLU A 110 -0.51 -2.57 -12.83
N GLN A 111 -1.58 -1.98 -12.29
CA GLN A 111 -1.50 -0.94 -11.26
C GLN A 111 -2.24 -1.35 -9.99
N LEU A 112 -1.50 -1.38 -8.88
CA LEU A 112 -2.04 -1.67 -7.55
C LEU A 112 -1.76 -0.50 -6.61
N GLU A 113 -2.81 -0.01 -5.95
CA GLU A 113 -2.71 1.03 -4.94
C GLU A 113 -3.31 0.55 -3.62
N LEU A 114 -2.48 0.43 -2.59
CA LEU A 114 -2.86 0.03 -1.24
C LEU A 114 -2.68 1.22 -0.29
N VAL A 115 -3.78 1.89 0.06
CA VAL A 115 -3.75 3.12 0.86
C VAL A 115 -4.29 2.89 2.26
N ASN A 116 -3.48 3.20 3.26
CA ASN A 116 -3.76 2.94 4.67
C ASN A 116 -4.05 1.45 4.93
N PHE A 117 -3.10 0.60 4.55
CA PHE A 117 -3.18 -0.86 4.72
C PHE A 117 -2.30 -1.34 5.86
N ASP A 118 -2.83 -2.27 6.66
CA ASP A 118 -2.03 -3.00 7.64
C ASP A 118 -1.11 -3.99 6.92
N ILE A 119 0.19 -3.91 7.20
CA ILE A 119 1.19 -4.83 6.64
C ILE A 119 1.48 -5.91 7.67
N LYS A 120 1.13 -7.15 7.33
CA LYS A 120 1.25 -8.33 8.20
C LYS A 120 2.39 -9.24 7.75
N ALA A 121 2.85 -10.10 8.66
CA ALA A 121 3.91 -11.09 8.38
C ALA A 121 3.60 -11.91 7.11
N GLY A 122 4.56 -11.97 6.18
CA GLY A 122 4.43 -12.64 4.88
C GLY A 122 3.95 -11.73 3.74
N PHE A 123 3.62 -10.46 4.01
CA PHE A 123 3.21 -9.49 2.98
C PHE A 123 4.25 -9.35 1.87
N ASP A 124 5.53 -9.37 2.20
CA ASP A 124 6.64 -9.30 1.24
C ASP A 124 6.55 -10.42 0.20
N LYS A 125 6.30 -11.66 0.64
CA LYS A 125 6.17 -12.83 -0.23
C LYS A 125 4.92 -12.75 -1.09
N ALA A 126 3.78 -12.37 -0.50
CA ALA A 126 2.51 -12.25 -1.20
C ALA A 126 2.54 -11.15 -2.27
N LEU A 127 3.03 -9.96 -1.92
CA LEU A 127 3.23 -8.87 -2.89
C LEU A 127 4.24 -9.27 -3.96
N GLY A 128 5.35 -9.91 -3.55
CA GLY A 128 6.38 -10.40 -4.46
C GLY A 128 5.91 -11.48 -5.44
N ALA A 129 4.76 -12.15 -5.19
CA ALA A 129 4.17 -13.08 -6.14
C ALA A 129 3.40 -12.38 -7.27
N CYS A 130 3.02 -11.11 -7.10
CA CYS A 130 2.21 -10.34 -8.04
C CYS A 130 3.07 -9.76 -9.19
N GLN A 131 3.66 -10.64 -10.01
CA GLN A 131 4.60 -10.28 -11.09
C GLN A 131 3.93 -9.57 -12.29
N ASN A 132 2.60 -9.48 -12.32
CA ASN A 132 1.84 -8.63 -13.23
C ASN A 132 1.95 -7.13 -12.90
N ILE A 133 2.28 -6.77 -11.65
CA ILE A 133 2.28 -5.37 -11.20
C ILE A 133 3.48 -4.59 -11.76
N LYS A 134 3.18 -3.48 -12.44
CA LYS A 134 4.13 -2.50 -12.99
C LYS A 134 4.11 -1.18 -12.26
N LYS A 135 3.00 -0.81 -11.62
CA LYS A 135 2.84 0.44 -10.87
C LYS A 135 2.29 0.13 -9.49
N LEU A 136 3.06 0.47 -8.46
CA LEU A 136 2.69 0.22 -7.07
C LEU A 136 2.67 1.52 -6.27
N LEU A 137 1.55 1.80 -5.61
CA LEU A 137 1.48 2.80 -4.55
C LEU A 137 1.15 2.09 -3.25
N ILE A 138 1.94 2.33 -2.22
CA ILE A 138 1.72 1.77 -0.90
C ILE A 138 1.82 2.86 0.17
N ILE A 139 0.79 2.95 1.00
CA ILE A 139 0.75 3.81 2.19
C ILE A 139 0.38 2.90 3.36
N PRO A 140 1.36 2.39 4.12
CA PRO A 140 1.08 1.55 5.27
C PRO A 140 0.44 2.33 6.42
N THR A 141 -0.26 1.61 7.28
CA THR A 141 -0.60 2.05 8.64
C THR A 141 0.48 1.59 9.61
N TYR A 142 0.77 2.43 10.61
CA TYR A 142 1.81 2.19 11.60
C TYR A 142 1.18 2.21 12.99
N ILE A 143 0.89 1.02 13.56
CA ILE A 143 0.26 0.90 14.88
C ILE A 143 1.33 0.62 15.96
N SER A 144 2.08 -0.49 15.84
CA SER A 144 3.02 -0.90 16.90
C SER A 144 4.39 -1.41 16.43
N GLN A 145 4.55 -1.69 15.13
CA GLN A 145 5.78 -2.29 14.60
C GLN A 145 6.24 -1.66 13.28
N SER A 146 6.48 -0.35 13.28
CA SER A 146 6.85 0.39 12.07
C SER A 146 8.12 -0.13 11.40
N ALA A 147 9.12 -0.56 12.17
CA ALA A 147 10.34 -1.18 11.64
C ALA A 147 10.03 -2.45 10.83
N THR A 148 9.19 -3.33 11.38
CA THR A 148 8.75 -4.57 10.73
C THR A 148 7.93 -4.26 9.49
N THR A 149 6.97 -3.34 9.57
CA THR A 149 6.17 -2.88 8.43
C THR A 149 7.06 -2.40 7.28
N ASN A 150 8.01 -1.50 7.57
CA ASN A 150 8.92 -0.96 6.56
C ASN A 150 9.82 -2.04 5.95
N HIS A 151 10.30 -2.99 6.75
CA HIS A 151 11.08 -4.12 6.28
C HIS A 151 10.26 -5.01 5.31
N MET A 152 9.00 -5.31 5.63
CA MET A 152 8.13 -6.11 4.77
C MET A 152 7.76 -5.39 3.47
N VAL A 153 7.51 -4.09 3.52
CA VAL A 153 7.28 -3.27 2.30
C VAL A 153 8.52 -3.29 1.42
N LEU A 154 9.71 -3.06 1.98
CA LEU A 154 10.98 -3.15 1.25
C LEU A 154 11.15 -4.53 0.61
N GLY A 155 11.02 -5.60 1.39
CA GLY A 155 11.16 -6.97 0.90
C GLY A 155 10.22 -7.28 -0.28
N GLY A 156 8.95 -6.87 -0.19
CA GLY A 156 7.98 -7.10 -1.26
C GLY A 156 8.29 -6.31 -2.53
N VAL A 157 8.64 -5.03 -2.39
CA VAL A 157 8.99 -4.16 -3.53
C VAL A 157 10.23 -4.68 -4.26
N LEU A 158 11.25 -5.11 -3.52
CA LEU A 158 12.48 -5.65 -4.13
C LEU A 158 12.25 -6.96 -4.90
N ARG A 159 11.27 -7.78 -4.47
CA ARG A 159 10.84 -8.98 -5.22
C ARG A 159 10.13 -8.64 -6.54
N LEU A 160 9.63 -7.41 -6.70
CA LEU A 160 9.03 -6.91 -7.93
C LEU A 160 10.03 -6.19 -8.86
N GLN A 161 11.33 -6.20 -8.58
CA GLN A 161 12.35 -5.47 -9.34
C GLN A 161 12.33 -5.69 -10.87
N LYS A 162 11.85 -6.86 -11.33
CA LYS A 162 11.83 -7.22 -12.75
C LYS A 162 10.64 -6.62 -13.50
N THR A 163 9.57 -6.28 -12.79
CA THR A 163 8.27 -5.92 -13.37
C THR A 163 7.89 -4.49 -13.03
N LEU A 164 8.33 -3.99 -11.87
CA LEU A 164 7.98 -2.68 -11.36
C LEU A 164 8.65 -1.56 -12.17
N SER A 165 7.83 -0.69 -12.74
CA SER A 165 8.25 0.51 -13.49
C SER A 165 8.04 1.79 -12.70
N HIS A 166 7.05 1.83 -11.82
CA HIS A 166 6.74 2.98 -10.96
C HIS A 166 6.47 2.50 -9.53
N PHE A 167 7.13 3.12 -8.57
CA PHE A 167 6.93 2.86 -7.15
C PHE A 167 6.72 4.15 -6.39
N VAL A 168 5.60 4.25 -5.68
CA VAL A 168 5.27 5.36 -4.80
C VAL A 168 5.09 4.85 -3.37
N TRP A 169 5.96 5.28 -2.47
CA TRP A 169 5.82 4.99 -1.04
C TRP A 169 5.32 6.23 -0.30
N GLY A 170 4.10 6.17 0.23
CA GLY A 170 3.61 7.17 1.16
C GLY A 170 4.13 6.93 2.58
N VAL A 171 4.93 7.88 3.06
CA VAL A 171 5.42 7.96 4.43
C VAL A 171 4.62 9.04 5.14
N THR A 172 3.95 8.68 6.23
CA THR A 172 3.11 9.62 6.96
C THR A 172 3.97 10.54 7.82
N LEU A 173 3.58 11.82 7.93
CA LEU A 173 4.27 12.77 8.82
C LEU A 173 4.21 12.31 10.28
N GLU A 174 3.16 11.59 10.65
CA GLU A 174 2.95 10.99 11.95
C GLU A 174 4.02 9.93 12.25
N LEU A 175 4.36 9.05 11.29
CA LEU A 175 5.46 8.10 11.46
C LEU A 175 6.79 8.83 11.65
N LEU A 176 7.06 9.81 10.80
CA LEU A 176 8.30 10.58 10.83
C LEU A 176 8.51 11.23 12.20
N ARG A 177 7.46 11.87 12.73
CA ARG A 177 7.48 12.48 14.06
C ARG A 177 7.70 11.47 15.18
N VAL A 178 7.05 10.31 15.13
CA VAL A 178 7.26 9.26 16.15
C VAL A 178 8.69 8.72 16.09
N THR A 179 9.27 8.62 14.90
CA THR A 179 10.65 8.17 14.71
C THR A 179 11.65 9.16 15.28
N GLU A 180 11.45 10.46 15.03
CA GLU A 180 12.24 11.55 15.60
C GLU A 180 12.21 11.49 17.14
N LEU A 181 11.01 11.40 17.74
CA LEU A 181 10.85 11.30 19.19
C LEU A 181 11.55 10.06 19.79
N PHE A 182 11.57 8.93 19.07
CA PHE A 182 12.27 7.72 19.50
C PHE A 182 13.80 7.93 19.51
N VAL A 183 14.34 8.61 18.51
CA VAL A 183 15.77 8.93 18.43
C VAL A 183 16.17 9.83 19.59
N ASP A 184 15.42 10.91 19.83
CA ASP A 184 15.69 11.85 20.93
C ASP A 184 15.71 11.14 22.30
N GLN A 185 14.79 10.21 22.53
CA GLN A 185 14.72 9.43 23.77
C GLN A 185 15.90 8.47 23.95
N CYS A 186 16.50 8.00 22.86
CA CYS A 186 17.68 7.14 22.92
C CYS A 186 18.98 7.93 23.15
N GLU A 187 18.98 9.26 23.02
CA GLU A 187 20.19 10.10 23.02
C GLU A 187 20.52 10.85 24.34
N GLU A 188 19.71 10.83 25.42
CA GLU A 188 20.05 11.45 26.73
C GLU A 188 19.96 10.47 27.95
N PRO A 189 20.77 10.60 29.05
CA PRO A 189 21.63 11.73 29.46
C PRO A 189 23.13 11.43 29.79
N ASP A 190 23.72 10.26 29.49
CA ASP A 190 25.11 9.95 29.93
C ASP A 190 26.25 10.49 29.03
N LYS A 191 25.94 11.35 28.04
CA LYS A 191 26.94 11.91 27.10
C LYS A 191 26.87 13.42 26.96
N LYS A 192 26.73 14.15 28.06
CA LYS A 192 26.76 15.63 28.07
C LYS A 192 28.14 16.24 27.86
N ASP A 193 29.21 15.45 27.80
CA ASP A 193 30.54 15.98 27.51
C ASP A 193 30.98 15.71 26.06
N LYS A 194 30.96 16.79 25.28
CA LYS A 194 31.66 16.99 24.00
C LYS A 194 31.27 16.06 22.86
N LYS A 195 30.25 16.47 22.11
CA LYS A 195 30.31 16.47 20.63
C LYS A 195 29.38 17.54 20.09
N GLU A 196 29.90 18.31 19.14
CA GLU A 196 29.15 19.29 18.35
C GLU A 196 27.81 18.70 17.95
N LYS A 197 26.72 19.45 18.20
CA LYS A 197 25.38 19.14 17.72
C LYS A 197 25.42 19.03 16.20
N LYS A 198 25.68 17.83 15.67
CA LYS A 198 25.19 17.50 14.33
C LYS A 198 23.68 17.45 14.48
N PRO A 199 22.91 18.25 13.74
CA PRO A 199 21.46 18.11 13.75
C PRO A 199 21.15 16.70 13.27
N VAL A 200 20.75 15.81 14.18
CA VAL A 200 20.40 14.44 13.87
C VAL A 200 19.03 14.48 13.20
N GLY A 201 19.02 14.70 11.89
CA GLY A 201 17.86 14.54 10.99
C GLY A 201 16.72 15.54 11.21
N ASN A 202 16.31 16.25 10.15
CA ASN A 202 15.11 17.10 10.14
C ASN A 202 13.78 16.29 10.22
N GLY A 203 13.66 15.31 11.11
CA GLY A 203 12.51 14.42 11.18
C GLY A 203 12.29 13.58 9.90
N ASP A 204 13.35 13.33 9.13
CA ASP A 204 13.27 12.74 7.77
C ASP A 204 13.88 11.32 7.72
N SER A 205 13.50 10.48 8.70
CA SER A 205 13.95 9.08 8.80
C SER A 205 12.82 8.15 9.18
N ILE A 206 12.94 6.87 8.82
CA ILE A 206 12.01 5.81 9.21
C ILE A 206 12.77 4.67 9.90
N PRO A 207 12.16 3.94 10.84
CA PRO A 207 12.77 2.76 11.44
C PRO A 207 12.64 1.58 10.47
N VAL A 208 13.66 0.72 10.39
CA VAL A 208 13.68 -0.51 9.57
C VAL A 208 14.38 -1.60 10.36
N LEU A 209 14.00 -2.87 10.17
CA LEU A 209 14.73 -3.99 10.77
C LEU A 209 16.02 -4.31 10.01
N LYS A 210 17.08 -4.66 10.75
CA LYS A 210 18.30 -5.26 10.22
C LYS A 210 18.16 -6.79 10.04
N PRO A 211 18.80 -7.37 9.02
CA PRO A 211 19.44 -6.68 7.90
C PRO A 211 18.39 -5.94 7.06
N VAL A 212 18.72 -4.75 6.56
CA VAL A 212 17.84 -4.06 5.60
C VAL A 212 17.80 -4.92 4.35
N PRO A 213 16.61 -5.25 3.79
CA PRO A 213 16.52 -6.11 2.63
C PRO A 213 17.36 -5.57 1.47
N LEU A 214 18.28 -6.39 0.95
CA LEU A 214 19.08 -6.12 -0.24
C LEU A 214 18.83 -7.20 -1.29
N LEU A 215 18.98 -6.85 -2.57
CA LEU A 215 18.77 -7.78 -3.69
C LEU A 215 19.60 -9.07 -3.64
N ASN A 216 20.77 -9.02 -2.99
CA ASN A 216 21.73 -10.13 -2.96
C ASN A 216 21.37 -11.22 -1.95
N ASP A 217 20.38 -10.98 -1.08
CA ASP A 217 19.86 -12.00 -0.17
C ASP A 217 18.85 -12.88 -0.90
N ARG A 218 19.35 -13.67 -1.85
CA ARG A 218 18.63 -14.81 -2.40
C ARG A 218 18.33 -15.75 -1.23
N GLU A 219 17.05 -15.86 -0.89
CA GLU A 219 16.54 -16.91 0.00
C GLU A 219 17.08 -16.89 1.43
N ASN A 220 17.01 -15.76 2.13
CA ASN A 220 17.02 -15.83 3.59
C ASN A 220 15.56 -15.88 4.06
N GLU A 221 15.06 -17.10 4.27
CA GLU A 221 14.29 -17.33 5.50
C GLU A 221 15.07 -16.65 6.62
N ILE A 222 14.42 -15.80 7.41
CA ILE A 222 15.05 -15.24 8.60
C ILE A 222 15.46 -16.46 9.43
N ALA A 223 16.74 -16.85 9.36
CA ALA A 223 17.29 -17.86 10.23
C ALA A 223 16.90 -17.43 11.65
N PRO A 224 16.37 -18.31 12.51
CA PRO A 224 15.91 -17.92 13.83
C PRO A 224 17.08 -17.25 14.54
N ALA A 225 17.01 -15.92 14.63
CA ALA A 225 18.09 -15.13 15.18
C ALA A 225 18.13 -15.46 16.67
N HIS A 226 19.26 -15.96 17.15
CA HIS A 226 19.54 -16.09 18.58
C HIS A 226 19.55 -14.72 19.27
N ASP A 227 19.64 -13.63 18.51
CA ASP A 227 19.60 -12.25 18.98
C ASP A 227 18.28 -11.55 18.61
N PRO A 228 17.77 -10.64 19.48
CA PRO A 228 16.58 -9.86 19.19
C PRO A 228 16.76 -8.99 17.93
N PRO A 229 15.70 -8.82 17.11
CA PRO A 229 15.77 -8.05 15.88
C PRO A 229 16.21 -6.60 16.15
N GLN A 230 17.27 -6.16 15.49
CA GLN A 230 17.82 -4.82 15.66
C GLN A 230 17.10 -3.81 14.76
N VAL A 231 16.69 -2.68 15.34
CA VAL A 231 16.08 -1.56 14.60
C VAL A 231 17.16 -0.58 14.18
N GLU A 232 17.15 -0.20 12.90
CA GLU A 232 17.96 0.86 12.32
C GLU A 232 17.09 2.06 11.96
N ILE A 233 17.59 3.27 12.22
CA ILE A 233 16.95 4.51 11.78
C ILE A 233 17.54 4.88 10.42
N LEU A 234 16.74 4.75 9.38
CA LEU A 234 17.14 4.95 7.99
C LEU A 234 16.65 6.32 7.48
N PRO A 235 17.55 7.26 7.16
CA PRO A 235 17.18 8.51 6.53
C PRO A 235 16.52 8.30 5.17
N LEU A 236 15.47 9.07 4.85
CA LEU A 236 14.76 8.97 3.58
C LEU A 236 15.67 9.12 2.33
N PRO A 237 16.69 10.01 2.31
CA PRO A 237 17.63 10.05 1.19
C PRO A 237 18.43 8.75 1.00
N ASN A 238 18.78 8.08 2.10
CA ASN A 238 19.49 6.80 2.04
C ASN A 238 18.57 5.68 1.58
N LEU A 239 17.32 5.67 2.05
CA LEU A 239 16.27 4.78 1.56
C LEU A 239 16.04 4.95 0.05
N GLN A 240 15.95 6.19 -0.42
CA GLN A 240 15.79 6.49 -1.84
C GLN A 240 16.99 5.98 -2.65
N LYS A 241 18.21 6.20 -2.17
CA LYS A 241 19.43 5.67 -2.80
C LYS A 241 19.41 4.14 -2.87
N LEU A 242 19.05 3.47 -1.78
CA LEU A 242 18.94 2.00 -1.72
C LEU A 242 17.93 1.48 -2.73
N LEU A 243 16.74 2.09 -2.79
CA LEU A 243 15.68 1.72 -3.74
C LEU A 243 16.15 1.93 -5.18
N LEU A 244 16.78 3.06 -5.52
CA LEU A 244 17.28 3.32 -6.86
C LEU A 244 18.42 2.37 -7.28
N GLN A 245 19.28 1.96 -6.33
CA GLN A 245 20.31 0.95 -6.59
C GLN A 245 19.71 -0.43 -6.83
N SER A 246 18.62 -0.75 -6.13
CA SER A 246 17.99 -2.06 -6.17
C SER A 246 16.87 -2.18 -7.22
N LEU A 247 16.42 -1.05 -7.77
CA LEU A 247 15.34 -0.97 -8.74
C LEU A 247 15.79 -0.06 -9.90
N PRO A 248 16.84 -0.46 -10.65
CA PRO A 248 17.50 0.43 -11.61
C PRO A 248 16.61 0.89 -12.76
N THR A 249 15.55 0.14 -13.07
CA THR A 249 14.57 0.45 -14.12
C THR A 249 13.27 1.07 -13.59
N THR A 250 13.16 1.30 -12.28
CA THR A 250 11.93 1.75 -11.63
C THR A 250 12.03 3.23 -11.26
N ARG A 251 11.00 4.00 -11.60
CA ARG A 251 10.82 5.37 -11.10
C ARG A 251 10.32 5.31 -9.66
N VAL A 252 11.16 5.71 -8.72
CA VAL A 252 10.87 5.69 -7.27
C VAL A 252 10.50 7.08 -6.78
N LYS A 253 9.38 7.19 -6.05
CA LYS A 253 8.93 8.40 -5.37
C LYS A 253 8.58 8.10 -3.92
N ILE A 254 9.21 8.81 -2.98
CA ILE A 254 8.82 8.79 -1.57
C ILE A 254 8.03 10.07 -1.30
N LEU A 255 6.80 9.91 -0.80
CA LEU A 255 5.91 11.02 -0.49
C LEU A 255 5.81 11.20 1.03
N LYS A 256 5.99 12.43 1.50
CA LYS A 256 5.74 12.82 2.90
C LYS A 256 4.37 13.47 3.00
N ILE A 257 3.41 12.80 3.64
CA ILE A 257 1.99 13.19 3.57
C ILE A 257 1.36 13.12 4.97
N PRO A 258 0.55 14.11 5.39
CA PRO A 258 -0.26 13.95 6.60
C PRO A 258 -1.23 12.77 6.46
N PHE A 259 -1.47 12.01 7.52
CA PHE A 259 -2.35 10.82 7.45
C PHE A 259 -3.73 11.15 6.85
N HIS A 260 -4.32 12.29 7.22
CA HIS A 260 -5.62 12.73 6.72
C HIS A 260 -5.66 13.12 5.23
N ALA A 261 -4.50 13.17 4.54
CA ALA A 261 -4.37 13.52 3.12
C ALA A 261 -3.90 12.35 2.24
N THR A 262 -3.71 11.16 2.82
CA THR A 262 -3.25 9.93 2.14
C THR A 262 -4.21 9.48 1.04
N TRP A 263 -5.53 9.58 1.26
CA TRP A 263 -6.57 9.23 0.29
C TRP A 263 -6.55 10.09 -0.98
N ARG A 264 -5.89 11.26 -0.96
CA ARG A 264 -5.73 12.13 -2.13
C ARG A 264 -4.60 11.69 -3.06
N GLN A 265 -3.78 10.73 -2.63
CA GLN A 265 -2.62 10.28 -3.38
C GLN A 265 -3.00 9.11 -4.28
N SER A 266 -2.62 9.18 -5.55
CA SER A 266 -2.77 8.13 -6.55
C SER A 266 -1.63 8.26 -7.55
N ILE A 267 -1.32 7.19 -8.29
CA ILE A 267 -0.35 7.23 -9.38
C ILE A 267 -1.03 7.87 -10.58
N THR A 268 -0.61 9.08 -10.93
CA THR A 268 -1.02 9.75 -12.16
C THR A 268 -0.13 9.30 -13.31
N ASP A 269 -0.72 8.93 -14.46
CA ASP A 269 0.01 8.58 -15.69
C ASP A 269 0.78 9.77 -16.29
N SER A 270 0.58 10.98 -15.75
CA SER A 270 1.16 12.22 -16.24
C SER A 270 2.47 12.59 -15.55
N VAL A 271 3.53 11.80 -15.81
CA VAL A 271 4.91 12.31 -15.85
C VAL A 271 5.66 11.47 -16.89
N ASN A 272 5.68 11.92 -18.14
CA ASN A 272 6.66 11.43 -19.12
C ASN A 272 7.98 12.16 -18.88
#